data_AF-A0A0B2X083-F1
#
_entry.id   AF-A0A0B2X083-F1
#
_cell.length_a   1.000
_cell.length_b   1.000
_cell.length_c   1.000
_cell.angle_alpha   90.00
_cell.angle_beta   90.00
_cell.angle_gamma   90.00
#
_symmetry.space_group_name_H-M   'P 1'
#
loop_
_entity.id
_entity.type
_entity.pdbx_description
1 polymer ?
#
loop_
_entity_poly.entity_id
_entity_poly.type
_entity_poly.pdbx_seq_one_letter_code
_entity_poly.pdbx_strand_id
1 'polypeptide(L)'
;MAVTSSSQSTPDVRFPIVCTADIEAEILRDLLSGDKLVLVAKRDLWELITNRDDDRLESFISPFTEDIPDAHDCLCEFMDAVKSRDYGHISHKSFVILDDTTDDDGTTCQIAVDGREEEESNDIHIAFRCELASAADALAAIQASSENQLTKVVRDLRNEATMIGGVWSKQRADEFRSRPSHIDTGDYPPHQDWGTDGDAEGRDTDPPCIPIFQTAKTLNQFLEETYDQDWGDEETATPHMAFVTSLREAPFHSGKAGNFQESAPQVPPALLGASAVECDAIVRSLFPGEPETNCNLFIALDEFTETEKTVIVASNRELDGQLLLGRADFRSALAVLVAPADTRLTVDSQINRAVAEGPGVIRDD
;
A
#
# COMPACT_ATOMS: atom_id res chain seq x y z
N MET A 1 44.19 28.41 8.20
CA MET A 1 42.78 28.82 8.29
C MET A 1 41.96 27.55 8.37
N ALA A 2 41.35 27.31 9.53
CA ALA A 2 40.59 26.09 9.78
C ALA A 2 39.21 26.22 9.13
N VAL A 3 38.86 25.27 8.27
CA VAL A 3 37.50 25.07 7.80
C VAL A 3 36.76 24.34 8.92
N THR A 4 35.96 25.08 9.67
CA THR A 4 35.00 24.50 10.60
C THR A 4 33.95 23.77 9.77
N SER A 5 33.97 22.43 9.82
CA SER A 5 32.84 21.64 9.36
C SER A 5 31.68 21.94 10.31
N SER A 6 30.75 22.78 9.86
CA SER A 6 29.43 22.85 10.48
C SER A 6 28.75 21.51 10.22
N SER A 7 28.84 20.61 11.19
CA SER A 7 27.84 19.56 11.35
C SER A 7 26.51 20.28 11.56
N GLN A 8 25.76 20.51 10.48
CA GLN A 8 24.35 20.81 10.59
C GLN A 8 23.74 19.57 11.23
N SER A 9 23.56 19.61 12.54
CA SER A 9 22.62 18.75 13.23
C SER A 9 21.28 18.96 12.53
N THR A 10 20.78 17.93 11.86
CA THR A 10 19.39 17.89 11.44
C THR A 10 18.55 18.31 12.65
N PRO A 11 17.67 19.32 12.53
CA PRO A 11 16.79 19.68 13.62
C PRO A 11 16.04 18.43 14.07
N ASP A 12 15.90 18.26 15.38
CA ASP A 12 15.23 17.12 15.98
C ASP A 12 13.71 17.28 15.77
N VAL A 13 13.27 16.98 14.56
CA VAL A 13 11.87 17.11 14.14
C VAL A 13 11.05 16.06 14.85
N ARG A 14 9.98 16.50 15.50
CA ARG A 14 8.97 15.68 16.14
C ARG A 14 7.75 15.54 15.24
N PHE A 15 7.08 14.41 15.32
CA PHE A 15 5.92 14.10 14.51
C PHE A 15 4.68 14.08 15.40
N PRO A 16 3.61 14.78 15.01
CA PRO A 16 2.44 14.84 15.84
C PRO A 16 1.63 13.54 15.70
N ILE A 17 1.01 13.12 16.80
CA ILE A 17 0.12 11.97 16.90
C ILE A 17 -1.31 12.47 17.09
N VAL A 18 -2.21 11.87 16.32
CA VAL A 18 -3.65 12.10 16.35
C VAL A 18 -4.34 10.80 16.76
N CYS A 19 -5.23 10.86 17.74
CA CYS A 19 -6.10 9.74 18.07
C CYS A 19 -7.47 9.99 17.41
N THR A 20 -8.01 9.04 16.68
CA THR A 20 -9.40 9.05 16.18
C THR A 20 -10.28 8.06 16.92
N ALA A 21 -9.68 7.20 17.75
CA ALA A 21 -10.34 6.27 18.67
C ALA A 21 -9.94 6.54 20.13
N ASP A 22 -10.62 5.87 21.07
CA ASP A 22 -10.34 5.93 22.50
C ASP A 22 -9.15 5.02 22.89
N ILE A 23 -7.94 5.45 22.53
CA ILE A 23 -6.71 4.65 22.72
C ILE A 23 -6.33 4.49 24.19
N GLU A 24 -6.00 3.26 24.59
CA GLU A 24 -5.50 2.95 25.93
C GLU A 24 -4.23 3.75 26.29
N ALA A 25 -4.19 4.25 27.53
CA ALA A 25 -3.08 5.07 28.03
C ALA A 25 -1.73 4.33 28.01
N GLU A 26 -1.72 3.00 28.07
CA GLU A 26 -0.48 2.20 27.99
C GLU A 26 0.16 2.31 26.60
N ILE A 27 -0.63 2.19 25.52
CA ILE A 27 -0.18 2.38 24.13
C ILE A 27 0.39 3.80 23.95
N LEU A 28 -0.31 4.80 24.49
CA LEU A 28 0.14 6.20 24.41
C LEU A 28 1.46 6.43 25.18
N ARG A 29 1.64 5.79 26.34
CA ARG A 29 2.90 5.87 27.11
C ARG A 29 4.06 5.26 26.36
N ASP A 30 3.84 4.11 25.72
CA ASP A 30 4.89 3.43 24.96
C ASP A 30 5.30 4.23 23.74
N LEU A 31 4.35 4.82 23.02
CA LEU A 31 4.59 5.77 21.93
C LEU A 31 5.41 6.99 22.36
N LEU A 32 5.04 7.60 23.50
CA LEU A 32 5.70 8.77 24.05
C LEU A 32 6.97 8.46 24.85
N SER A 33 7.42 7.20 24.86
CA SER A 33 8.69 6.83 25.48
C SER A 33 9.91 7.33 24.67
N GLY A 34 9.72 7.65 23.39
CA GLY A 34 10.73 8.25 22.52
C GLY A 34 10.53 9.76 22.31
N ASP A 35 11.62 10.46 21.97
CA ASP A 35 11.63 11.94 21.85
C ASP A 35 11.04 12.49 20.54
N LYS A 36 10.66 11.61 19.61
CA LYS A 36 10.27 11.97 18.24
C LYS A 36 8.77 12.10 18.03
N LEU A 37 7.94 11.64 18.94
CA LEU A 37 6.48 11.66 18.78
C LEU A 37 5.83 12.58 19.83
N VAL A 38 4.73 13.23 19.45
CA VAL A 38 4.05 14.20 20.33
C VAL A 38 2.54 14.10 20.16
N LEU A 39 1.81 13.85 21.25
CA LEU A 39 0.34 13.77 21.25
C LEU A 39 -0.30 15.15 21.29
N VAL A 40 -1.45 15.30 20.61
CA VAL A 40 -2.25 16.54 20.59
C VAL A 40 -3.55 16.36 21.35
N ALA A 41 -3.83 17.25 22.30
CA ALA A 41 -5.01 17.16 23.17
C ALA A 41 -6.21 18.00 22.70
N LYS A 42 -7.45 17.52 22.95
CA LYS A 42 -8.71 18.17 22.56
C LYS A 42 -8.90 19.59 23.08
N ARG A 43 -8.52 19.84 24.34
CA ARG A 43 -8.90 21.06 25.07
C ARG A 43 -8.48 22.35 24.35
N ASP A 44 -7.49 22.23 23.47
CA ASP A 44 -6.95 23.36 22.74
C ASP A 44 -6.51 23.04 21.30
N LEU A 45 -6.48 21.78 20.81
CA LEU A 45 -5.88 21.36 19.50
C LEU A 45 -4.41 21.77 19.27
N TRP A 46 -3.89 22.71 20.05
CA TRP A 46 -2.52 23.21 20.03
C TRP A 46 -1.73 22.75 21.25
N GLU A 47 -2.36 22.10 22.24
CA GLU A 47 -1.67 21.57 23.42
C GLU A 47 -1.01 20.23 23.11
N LEU A 48 0.28 20.14 23.44
CA LEU A 48 1.14 19.01 23.10
C LEU A 48 1.59 18.26 24.34
N ILE A 49 1.50 16.93 24.30
CA ILE A 49 2.01 16.00 25.31
C ILE A 49 3.22 15.30 24.70
N THR A 50 4.38 15.42 25.35
CA THR A 50 5.69 15.13 24.72
C THR A 50 6.48 14.03 25.40
N ASN A 51 6.03 13.53 26.54
CA ASN A 51 6.68 12.44 27.25
C ASN A 51 5.64 11.59 27.99
N ARG A 52 6.01 10.33 28.27
CA ARG A 52 5.13 9.35 28.94
C ARG A 52 4.76 9.69 30.39
N ASP A 53 5.53 10.54 31.07
CA ASP A 53 5.36 10.90 32.48
C ASP A 53 4.55 12.21 32.64
N ASP A 54 3.95 12.69 31.55
CA ASP A 54 3.16 13.91 31.53
C ASP A 54 1.82 13.64 32.22
N ASP A 55 1.58 14.32 33.36
CA ASP A 55 0.37 14.18 34.17
C ASP A 55 -0.93 14.36 33.36
N ARG A 56 -0.86 15.07 32.22
CA ARG A 56 -2.01 15.30 31.35
C ARG A 56 -2.48 14.04 30.63
N LEU A 57 -1.63 13.01 30.51
CA LEU A 57 -1.94 11.77 29.82
C LEU A 57 -3.09 11.00 30.47
N GLU A 58 -3.18 11.01 31.81
CA GLU A 58 -4.29 10.39 32.57
C GLU A 58 -5.63 11.08 32.33
N SER A 59 -5.59 12.34 31.88
CA SER A 59 -6.75 13.16 31.55
C SER A 59 -6.81 13.47 30.06
N PHE A 60 -6.11 12.69 29.23
CA PHE A 60 -6.07 12.90 27.80
C PHE A 60 -7.48 12.76 27.23
N ILE A 61 -7.83 13.70 26.35
CA ILE A 61 -9.06 13.67 25.60
C ILE A 61 -8.68 13.84 24.14
N SER A 62 -9.07 12.86 23.32
CA SER A 62 -8.84 12.92 21.88
C SER A 62 -9.61 14.08 21.25
N PRO A 63 -9.00 14.84 20.32
CA PRO A 63 -9.71 15.86 19.57
C PRO A 63 -10.84 15.33 18.67
N PHE A 64 -10.88 14.02 18.38
CA PHE A 64 -11.75 13.45 17.33
C PHE A 64 -12.72 12.36 17.77
N THR A 65 -12.95 12.12 19.08
CA THR A 65 -13.80 10.99 19.52
C THR A 65 -15.27 11.34 19.79
N GLU A 66 -15.65 12.60 20.01
CA GLU A 66 -17.02 12.97 20.43
C GLU A 66 -17.83 13.79 19.41
N ASP A 67 -17.19 14.52 18.51
CA ASP A 67 -17.84 15.41 17.53
C ASP A 67 -17.11 15.24 16.19
N ILE A 68 -17.53 14.28 15.36
CA ILE A 68 -16.82 13.91 14.12
C ILE A 68 -17.56 14.53 12.92
N PRO A 69 -17.18 15.75 12.44
CA PRO A 69 -17.28 16.11 11.03
C PRO A 69 -16.63 15.02 10.16
N ASP A 70 -16.87 15.03 8.85
CA ASP A 70 -16.17 14.14 7.92
C ASP A 70 -14.67 14.07 8.27
N ALA A 71 -14.13 12.85 8.43
CA ALA A 71 -12.80 12.62 9.00
C ALA A 71 -11.71 13.42 8.26
N HIS A 72 -11.96 13.73 6.98
CA HIS A 72 -11.15 14.61 6.15
C HIS A 72 -11.06 16.07 6.63
N ASP A 73 -12.18 16.70 6.98
CA ASP A 73 -12.21 18.09 7.42
C ASP A 73 -11.48 18.25 8.76
N CYS A 74 -11.69 17.28 9.64
CA CYS A 74 -11.04 17.18 10.96
C CYS A 74 -9.51 17.14 10.88
N LEU A 75 -8.97 16.31 9.98
CA LEU A 75 -7.52 16.18 9.78
C LEU A 75 -6.91 17.44 9.13
N CYS A 76 -7.66 18.13 8.26
CA CYS A 76 -7.23 19.41 7.69
C CYS A 76 -7.14 20.51 8.75
N GLU A 77 -8.18 20.65 9.58
CA GLU A 77 -8.20 21.62 10.70
C GLU A 77 -7.05 21.37 11.69
N PHE A 78 -6.77 20.09 11.96
CA PHE A 78 -5.61 19.69 12.75
C PHE A 78 -4.29 20.18 12.17
N MET A 79 -4.02 19.88 10.89
CA MET A 79 -2.76 20.28 10.26
C MET A 79 -2.62 21.80 10.19
N ASP A 80 -3.71 22.52 9.95
CA ASP A 80 -3.74 23.98 9.94
C ASP A 80 -3.45 24.56 11.34
N ALA A 81 -4.02 23.95 12.39
CA ALA A 81 -3.74 24.33 13.78
C ALA A 81 -2.25 24.13 14.12
N VAL A 82 -1.67 22.98 13.74
CA VAL A 82 -0.24 22.68 13.96
C VAL A 82 0.64 23.67 13.19
N LYS A 83 0.32 23.98 11.93
CA LYS A 83 1.05 24.96 11.09
C LYS A 83 0.99 26.39 11.67
N SER A 84 -0.16 26.82 12.18
CA SER A 84 -0.39 28.21 12.62
C SER A 84 0.49 28.66 13.80
N ARG A 85 0.98 27.72 14.61
CA ARG A 85 1.74 28.01 15.85
C ARG A 85 3.25 28.08 15.66
N ASP A 86 3.76 27.78 14.46
CA ASP A 86 5.20 27.71 14.14
C ASP A 86 5.97 27.00 15.26
N TYR A 87 5.50 25.80 15.62
CA TYR A 87 6.26 24.91 16.46
C TYR A 87 7.47 24.47 15.64
N GLY A 88 8.55 25.27 15.61
CA GLY A 88 9.69 25.11 14.70
C GLY A 88 10.47 23.80 14.78
N HIS A 89 9.98 22.84 15.56
CA HIS A 89 10.48 21.49 15.71
C HIS A 89 9.43 20.41 15.42
N ILE A 90 8.22 20.74 14.95
CA ILE A 90 7.16 19.76 14.63
C ILE A 90 7.02 19.66 13.12
N SER A 91 6.87 18.43 12.62
CA SER A 91 6.60 18.19 11.21
C SER A 91 5.21 18.72 10.84
N HIS A 92 5.17 19.53 9.80
CA HIS A 92 3.94 19.97 9.14
C HIS A 92 3.60 19.12 7.91
N LYS A 93 4.39 18.07 7.65
CA LYS A 93 4.30 17.24 6.45
C LYS A 93 3.64 15.89 6.73
N SER A 94 3.91 15.31 7.89
CA SER A 94 3.55 13.93 8.20
C SER A 94 3.18 13.77 9.67
N PHE A 95 2.22 12.91 9.94
CA PHE A 95 1.70 12.65 11.27
C PHE A 95 1.28 11.19 11.44
N VAL A 96 1.11 10.77 12.69
CA VAL A 96 0.65 9.44 13.06
C VAL A 96 -0.83 9.52 13.41
N ILE A 97 -1.63 8.58 12.91
CA ILE A 97 -3.02 8.37 13.31
C ILE A 97 -3.10 7.06 14.10
N LEU A 98 -3.72 7.14 15.27
CA LEU A 98 -4.13 5.99 16.09
C LEU A 98 -5.65 5.88 15.99
N ASP A 99 -6.11 4.83 15.33
CA ASP A 99 -7.52 4.59 15.00
C ASP A 99 -8.05 3.34 15.70
N ASP A 100 -9.27 2.91 15.35
CA ASP A 100 -9.89 1.71 15.93
C ASP A 100 -9.03 0.45 15.72
N THR A 101 -8.26 0.38 14.62
CA THR A 101 -7.34 -0.75 14.39
C THR A 101 -6.18 -0.72 15.38
N THR A 102 -5.64 0.47 15.68
CA THR A 102 -4.65 0.62 16.74
C THR A 102 -5.21 0.23 18.11
N ASP A 103 -6.46 0.60 18.42
CA ASP A 103 -7.10 0.22 19.68
C ASP A 103 -7.27 -1.30 19.79
N ASP A 104 -7.69 -1.95 18.70
CA ASP A 104 -7.92 -3.40 18.63
C ASP A 104 -6.62 -4.22 18.79
N ASP A 105 -5.53 -3.82 18.12
CA ASP A 105 -4.31 -4.62 18.05
C ASP A 105 -3.16 -4.13 18.94
N GLY A 106 -3.17 -2.86 19.37
CA GLY A 106 -2.17 -2.24 20.24
C GLY A 106 -0.74 -2.14 19.66
N THR A 107 -0.55 -2.47 18.38
CA THR A 107 0.78 -2.66 17.78
C THR A 107 0.97 -1.97 16.45
N THR A 108 -0.08 -1.50 15.80
CA THR A 108 0.00 -0.80 14.51
C THR A 108 -0.54 0.62 14.60
N CYS A 109 -0.12 1.47 13.67
CA CYS A 109 -0.60 2.84 13.50
C CYS A 109 -0.58 3.22 12.03
N GLN A 110 -1.34 4.23 11.67
CA GLN A 110 -1.30 4.76 10.31
C GLN A 110 -0.34 5.94 10.25
N ILE A 111 0.52 5.95 9.23
CA ILE A 111 1.33 7.11 8.88
C ILE A 111 0.61 7.83 7.75
N ALA A 112 0.31 9.12 7.95
CA ALA A 112 -0.37 9.96 6.98
C ALA A 112 0.49 11.19 6.65
N VAL A 113 0.32 11.68 5.42
CA VAL A 113 1.02 12.86 4.90
C VAL A 113 0.01 13.91 4.44
N ASP A 114 0.30 15.17 4.76
CA ASP A 114 -0.44 16.32 4.27
C ASP A 114 -0.04 16.60 2.81
N GLY A 115 -0.82 16.07 1.87
CA GLY A 115 -0.59 16.20 0.42
C GLY A 115 -1.00 17.55 -0.18
N ARG A 116 -1.57 18.47 0.62
CA ARG A 116 -2.19 19.72 0.11
C ARG A 116 -1.22 20.71 -0.52
N GLU A 117 0.08 20.52 -0.34
CA GLU A 117 1.12 21.40 -0.90
C GLU A 117 1.61 20.96 -2.30
N GLU A 118 1.18 19.81 -2.82
CA GLU A 118 1.49 19.39 -4.20
C GLU A 118 0.42 19.90 -5.19
N GLU A 119 0.82 20.83 -6.08
CA GLU A 119 -0.06 21.55 -7.01
C GLU A 119 -0.83 20.66 -8.02
N GLU A 120 -0.50 19.36 -8.13
CA GLU A 120 -1.04 18.45 -9.14
C GLU A 120 -1.91 17.29 -8.60
N SER A 121 -2.09 17.15 -7.28
CA SER A 121 -2.94 16.09 -6.72
C SER A 121 -3.99 16.64 -5.74
N ASN A 122 -5.26 16.37 -6.02
CA ASN A 122 -6.35 16.54 -5.04
C ASN A 122 -6.41 15.36 -4.04
N ASP A 123 -5.39 14.49 -4.03
CA ASP A 123 -5.36 13.31 -3.17
C ASP A 123 -4.78 13.71 -1.81
N ILE A 124 -5.63 14.29 -0.98
CA ILE A 124 -5.25 14.97 0.27
C ILE A 124 -4.60 14.04 1.31
N HIS A 125 -4.61 12.70 1.17
CA HIS A 125 -3.93 11.82 2.13
C HIS A 125 -3.35 10.56 1.48
N ILE A 126 -2.03 10.55 1.24
CA ILE A 126 -1.31 9.29 1.04
C ILE A 126 -0.94 8.76 2.43
N ALA A 127 -1.46 7.59 2.76
CA ALA A 127 -1.23 6.95 4.05
C ALA A 127 -0.83 5.48 3.88
N PHE A 128 -0.23 4.91 4.92
CA PHE A 128 0.05 3.49 5.02
C PHE A 128 0.09 3.00 6.46
N ARG A 129 -0.25 1.73 6.66
CA ARG A 129 -0.19 1.08 7.97
C ARG A 129 1.26 0.71 8.31
N CYS A 130 1.67 0.99 9.53
CA CYS A 130 3.02 0.84 10.03
C CYS A 130 2.99 0.20 11.43
N GLU A 131 3.99 -0.63 11.74
CA GLU A 131 4.22 -1.11 13.09
C GLU A 131 4.59 0.10 13.98
N LEU A 132 3.93 0.19 15.13
CA LEU A 132 4.07 1.29 16.07
C LEU A 132 5.54 1.55 16.45
N ALA A 133 6.30 0.48 16.70
CA ALA A 133 7.72 0.53 17.02
C ALA A 133 8.60 1.04 15.86
N SER A 134 8.11 0.94 14.62
CA SER A 134 8.79 1.36 13.39
C SER A 134 8.36 2.75 12.92
N ALA A 135 7.31 3.36 13.51
CA ALA A 135 6.74 4.62 13.06
C ALA A 135 7.76 5.76 12.91
N ALA A 136 8.65 5.92 13.91
CA ALA A 136 9.67 6.96 13.90
C ALA A 136 10.69 6.81 12.76
N ASP A 137 10.96 5.58 12.31
CA ASP A 137 11.85 5.32 11.18
C ASP A 137 11.16 5.61 9.84
N ALA A 138 9.90 5.22 9.69
CA ALA A 138 9.10 5.55 8.51
C ALA A 138 9.00 7.07 8.31
N LEU A 139 8.66 7.79 9.39
CA LEU A 139 8.57 9.25 9.41
C LEU A 139 9.93 9.92 9.13
N ALA A 140 11.03 9.36 9.61
CA ALA A 140 12.37 9.86 9.29
C ALA A 140 12.70 9.73 7.79
N ALA A 141 12.27 8.65 7.13
CA ALA A 141 12.44 8.48 5.68
C ALA A 141 11.64 9.54 4.89
N ILE A 142 10.39 9.80 5.31
CA ILE A 142 9.54 10.85 4.73
C ILE A 142 10.16 12.23 4.95
N GLN A 143 10.62 12.54 6.17
CA GLN A 143 11.21 13.83 6.52
C GLN A 143 12.53 14.11 5.81
N ALA A 144 13.29 13.07 5.45
CA ALA A 144 14.53 13.20 4.68
C ALA A 144 14.28 13.46 3.18
N SER A 145 13.05 13.25 2.69
CA SER A 145 12.70 13.50 1.29
C SER A 145 12.56 15.00 0.99
N SER A 146 12.90 15.38 -0.25
CA SER A 146 12.56 16.71 -0.78
C SER A 146 11.06 16.80 -1.05
N GLU A 147 10.49 18.01 -1.01
CA GLU A 147 9.06 18.24 -1.30
C GLU A 147 8.62 17.60 -2.62
N ASN A 148 9.39 17.77 -3.69
CA ASN A 148 9.07 17.20 -5.01
C ASN A 148 9.21 15.66 -5.09
N GLN A 149 9.55 14.97 -4.00
CA GLN A 149 9.67 13.51 -3.93
C GLN A 149 8.80 12.93 -2.81
N LEU A 150 8.02 13.77 -2.11
CA LEU A 150 7.26 13.37 -0.94
C LEU A 150 6.26 12.28 -1.30
N THR A 151 5.39 12.55 -2.27
CA THR A 151 4.40 11.58 -2.76
C THR A 151 5.03 10.26 -3.21
N LYS A 152 6.16 10.33 -3.94
CA LYS A 152 6.89 9.13 -4.36
C LYS A 152 7.39 8.31 -3.17
N VAL A 153 8.07 8.94 -2.21
CA VAL A 153 8.62 8.23 -1.04
C VAL A 153 7.52 7.56 -0.22
N VAL A 154 6.37 8.22 -0.07
CA VAL A 154 5.24 7.64 0.66
C VAL A 154 4.63 6.46 -0.10
N ARG A 155 4.47 6.57 -1.43
CA ARG A 155 4.02 5.45 -2.28
C ARG A 155 4.99 4.28 -2.26
N ASP A 156 6.30 4.55 -2.27
CA ASP A 156 7.34 3.52 -2.15
C ASP A 156 7.22 2.77 -0.80
N LEU A 157 7.03 3.50 0.30
CA LEU A 157 6.83 2.90 1.64
C LEU A 157 5.52 2.11 1.72
N ARG A 158 4.44 2.61 1.10
CA ARG A 158 3.15 1.91 0.99
C ARG A 158 3.30 0.59 0.24
N ASN A 159 3.95 0.63 -0.92
CA ASN A 159 4.18 -0.56 -1.74
C ASN A 159 5.07 -1.57 -1.00
N GLU A 160 6.09 -1.08 -0.31
CA GLU A 160 6.93 -1.92 0.55
C GLU A 160 6.12 -2.58 1.67
N ALA A 161 5.22 -1.84 2.34
CA ALA A 161 4.30 -2.40 3.32
C ALA A 161 3.48 -3.56 2.74
N THR A 162 2.88 -3.36 1.55
CA THR A 162 2.11 -4.40 0.84
C THR A 162 2.96 -5.66 0.57
N MET A 163 4.22 -5.48 0.17
CA MET A 163 5.15 -6.59 -0.13
C MET A 163 5.65 -7.33 1.12
N ILE A 164 5.54 -6.75 2.33
CA ILE A 164 6.01 -7.34 3.59
C ILE A 164 4.88 -7.73 4.57
N GLY A 165 3.67 -7.93 4.04
CA GLY A 165 2.50 -8.39 4.80
C GLY A 165 1.47 -7.30 5.14
N GLY A 166 1.45 -6.20 4.40
CA GLY A 166 0.46 -5.11 4.54
C GLY A 166 0.77 -4.06 5.61
N VAL A 167 1.66 -4.36 6.58
CA VAL A 167 2.09 -3.43 7.62
C VAL A 167 3.58 -3.15 7.48
N TRP A 168 3.93 -1.86 7.34
CA TRP A 168 5.33 -1.46 7.23
C TRP A 168 6.07 -1.70 8.54
N SER A 169 7.19 -2.42 8.47
CA SER A 169 8.14 -2.51 9.59
C SER A 169 9.54 -2.37 9.05
N LYS A 170 10.39 -1.63 9.76
CA LYS A 170 11.75 -1.38 9.30
C LYS A 170 12.54 -2.68 9.14
N GLN A 171 12.40 -3.60 10.10
CA GLN A 171 13.10 -4.88 10.05
C GLN A 171 12.73 -5.68 8.80
N ARG A 172 11.43 -5.88 8.53
CA ARG A 172 11.00 -6.67 7.36
C ARG A 172 11.31 -5.94 6.05
N ALA A 173 11.19 -4.61 6.03
CA ALA A 173 11.59 -3.80 4.88
C ALA A 173 13.08 -3.97 4.56
N ASP A 174 13.94 -3.87 5.57
CA ASP A 174 15.39 -4.06 5.40
C ASP A 174 15.73 -5.50 4.99
N GLU A 175 15.06 -6.51 5.56
CA GLU A 175 15.17 -7.90 5.13
C GLU A 175 14.77 -8.06 3.66
N PHE A 176 13.63 -7.51 3.25
CA PHE A 176 13.13 -7.54 1.87
C PHE A 176 14.11 -6.88 0.90
N ARG A 177 14.58 -5.65 1.18
CA ARG A 177 15.56 -4.93 0.36
C ARG A 177 16.90 -5.66 0.23
N SER A 178 17.27 -6.43 1.25
CA SER A 178 18.52 -7.21 1.24
C SER A 178 18.42 -8.50 0.41
N ARG A 179 17.21 -8.91 0.00
CA ARG A 179 17.03 -10.10 -0.83
C ARG A 179 17.65 -9.86 -2.21
N PRO A 180 18.40 -10.84 -2.74
CA PRO A 180 18.89 -10.73 -4.12
C PRO A 180 17.71 -10.73 -5.09
N SER A 181 17.79 -9.91 -6.13
CA SER A 181 16.86 -9.99 -7.25
C SER A 181 16.91 -11.38 -7.89
N HIS A 182 15.74 -11.94 -8.16
CA HIS A 182 15.58 -13.22 -8.82
C HIS A 182 15.52 -13.05 -10.35
N ILE A 183 15.09 -11.86 -10.79
CA ILE A 183 14.89 -11.50 -12.19
C ILE A 183 15.66 -10.22 -12.48
N ASP A 184 16.48 -10.25 -13.54
CA ASP A 184 17.08 -9.02 -14.07
C ASP A 184 16.01 -8.26 -14.86
N THR A 185 15.47 -7.20 -14.27
CA THR A 185 14.45 -6.37 -14.91
C THR A 185 14.96 -5.72 -16.21
N GLY A 186 16.27 -5.61 -16.40
CA GLY A 186 16.89 -5.13 -17.65
C GLY A 186 16.67 -6.06 -18.84
N ASP A 187 16.42 -7.35 -18.61
CA ASP A 187 16.08 -8.32 -19.66
C ASP A 187 14.63 -8.16 -20.16
N TYR A 188 13.82 -7.36 -19.49
CA TYR A 188 12.39 -7.14 -19.77
C TYR A 188 12.09 -5.65 -20.03
N PRO A 189 12.60 -5.07 -21.13
CA PRO A 189 12.26 -3.70 -21.49
C PRO A 189 10.76 -3.59 -21.80
N PRO A 190 10.10 -2.46 -21.47
CA PRO A 190 8.70 -2.24 -21.83
C PRO A 190 8.46 -2.48 -23.32
N HIS A 191 7.29 -3.05 -23.64
CA HIS A 191 6.87 -3.26 -25.02
C HIS A 191 6.83 -1.93 -25.79
N GLN A 192 7.05 -1.95 -27.11
CA GLN A 192 7.12 -0.71 -27.90
C GLN A 192 5.80 0.06 -27.92
N ASP A 193 4.69 -0.65 -27.85
CA ASP A 193 3.32 -0.11 -27.80
C ASP A 193 2.85 0.14 -26.34
N TRP A 194 3.75 0.12 -25.36
CA TRP A 194 3.41 0.36 -23.96
C TRP A 194 3.05 1.84 -23.73
N GLY A 195 1.83 2.11 -23.29
CA GLY A 195 1.35 3.47 -22.99
C GLY A 195 0.94 4.29 -24.22
N THR A 196 0.86 3.69 -25.40
CA THR A 196 0.20 4.30 -26.56
C THR A 196 -1.30 3.97 -26.54
N ASP A 197 -2.15 4.97 -26.76
CA ASP A 197 -3.59 4.78 -27.01
C ASP A 197 -3.76 3.92 -28.28
N GLY A 198 -3.80 2.59 -28.11
CA GLY A 198 -3.98 1.65 -29.19
C GLY A 198 -5.45 1.48 -29.52
N ASP A 199 -5.82 1.71 -30.79
CA ASP A 199 -7.11 1.28 -31.33
C ASP A 199 -7.19 -0.26 -31.25
N ALA A 200 -8.18 -0.77 -30.53
CA ALA A 200 -8.44 -2.20 -30.32
C ALA A 200 -9.00 -2.91 -31.58
N GLU A 201 -8.50 -2.58 -32.77
CA GLU A 201 -8.89 -3.23 -34.02
C GLU A 201 -7.70 -3.95 -34.66
N GLY A 202 -7.64 -5.27 -34.51
CA GLY A 202 -7.00 -6.13 -35.51
C GLY A 202 -6.01 -7.19 -35.06
N ARG A 203 -6.11 -7.76 -33.85
CA ARG A 203 -5.39 -9.01 -33.54
C ARG A 203 -6.37 -10.13 -33.19
N ASP A 204 -6.22 -11.24 -33.92
CA ASP A 204 -6.91 -12.52 -33.76
C ASP A 204 -6.35 -13.27 -32.51
N THR A 205 -6.20 -12.55 -31.39
CA THR A 205 -5.64 -13.05 -30.13
C THR A 205 -6.74 -13.18 -29.11
N ASP A 206 -6.77 -14.32 -28.42
CA ASP A 206 -7.70 -14.63 -27.31
C ASP A 206 -7.84 -13.44 -26.33
N PRO A 207 -9.00 -13.28 -25.68
CA PRO A 207 -9.25 -12.15 -24.80
C PRO A 207 -8.17 -12.06 -23.70
N PRO A 208 -7.76 -10.85 -23.32
CA PRO A 208 -6.72 -10.64 -22.34
C PRO A 208 -7.11 -11.23 -20.98
N CYS A 209 -6.20 -12.04 -20.45
CA CYS A 209 -6.35 -12.72 -19.17
C CYS A 209 -5.54 -11.97 -18.11
N ILE A 210 -6.02 -11.98 -16.87
CA ILE A 210 -5.32 -11.39 -15.72
C ILE A 210 -4.17 -12.33 -15.33
N PRO A 211 -2.90 -11.90 -15.43
CA PRO A 211 -1.76 -12.75 -15.10
C PRO A 211 -1.70 -13.04 -13.62
N ILE A 212 -1.49 -14.32 -13.27
CA ILE A 212 -1.24 -14.78 -11.91
C ILE A 212 0.20 -15.27 -11.83
N PHE A 213 1.02 -14.56 -11.06
CA PHE A 213 2.39 -14.93 -10.74
C PHE A 213 2.41 -15.72 -9.44
N GLN A 214 2.77 -16.99 -9.53
CA GLN A 214 3.10 -17.76 -8.35
C GLN A 214 4.57 -17.53 -8.01
N THR A 215 4.85 -16.83 -6.91
CA THR A 215 6.23 -16.54 -6.48
C THR A 215 6.63 -17.33 -5.24
N ALA A 216 5.67 -17.96 -4.54
CA ALA A 216 5.91 -18.95 -3.50
C ALA A 216 5.37 -20.34 -3.88
N LYS A 217 5.88 -21.41 -3.24
CA LYS A 217 5.51 -22.81 -3.55
C LYS A 217 4.12 -23.25 -3.06
N THR A 218 3.25 -22.29 -2.78
CA THR A 218 2.09 -22.43 -1.89
C THR A 218 0.85 -21.89 -2.60
N LEU A 219 -0.06 -22.79 -2.97
CA LEU A 219 -1.08 -22.49 -4.00
C LEU A 219 -2.48 -23.07 -3.76
N ASN A 220 -2.70 -23.82 -2.68
CA ASN A 220 -3.89 -24.68 -2.69
C ASN A 220 -5.18 -23.89 -2.37
N GLN A 221 -5.16 -22.98 -1.39
CA GLN A 221 -6.41 -22.40 -0.87
C GLN A 221 -6.99 -21.25 -1.73
N PHE A 222 -6.18 -20.29 -2.18
CA PHE A 222 -6.69 -19.21 -3.06
C PHE A 222 -7.32 -19.80 -4.31
N LEU A 223 -6.66 -20.78 -4.91
CA LEU A 223 -7.17 -21.44 -6.09
C LEU A 223 -8.44 -22.21 -5.80
N GLU A 224 -8.48 -23.04 -4.75
CA GLU A 224 -9.72 -23.72 -4.29
C GLU A 224 -10.90 -22.76 -4.18
N GLU A 225 -10.69 -21.59 -3.58
CA GLU A 225 -11.77 -20.64 -3.34
C GLU A 225 -12.13 -19.79 -4.57
N THR A 226 -11.19 -19.50 -5.46
CA THR A 226 -11.40 -18.71 -6.68
C THR A 226 -12.02 -19.51 -7.82
N TYR A 227 -11.66 -20.77 -7.98
CA TYR A 227 -12.11 -21.60 -9.11
C TYR A 227 -13.51 -22.20 -8.90
N ASP A 228 -13.99 -22.34 -7.66
CA ASP A 228 -15.32 -22.90 -7.33
C ASP A 228 -16.47 -21.86 -7.37
N GLN A 229 -16.17 -20.58 -7.60
CA GLN A 229 -17.23 -19.56 -7.70
C GLN A 229 -17.90 -19.55 -9.07
N ASP A 230 -19.23 -19.49 -9.07
CA ASP A 230 -20.05 -19.31 -10.27
C ASP A 230 -20.09 -17.82 -10.60
N TRP A 231 -19.23 -17.40 -11.53
CA TRP A 231 -18.93 -16.00 -11.83
C TRP A 231 -20.03 -15.26 -12.66
N GLY A 232 -21.22 -15.85 -12.79
CA GLY A 232 -22.36 -15.27 -13.52
C GLY A 232 -22.75 -16.01 -14.81
N ASP A 233 -23.84 -15.58 -15.44
CA ASP A 233 -24.32 -16.15 -16.71
C ASP A 233 -23.36 -15.83 -17.88
N GLU A 234 -23.18 -16.79 -18.79
CA GLU A 234 -22.24 -16.79 -19.94
C GLU A 234 -22.31 -15.56 -20.89
N GLU A 235 -23.28 -14.66 -20.72
CA GLU A 235 -23.47 -13.47 -21.56
C GLU A 235 -22.66 -12.24 -21.08
N THR A 236 -22.18 -12.21 -19.84
CA THR A 236 -21.26 -11.18 -19.32
C THR A 236 -19.85 -11.75 -19.19
N ALA A 237 -18.88 -11.14 -19.87
CA ALA A 237 -17.50 -11.61 -19.94
C ALA A 237 -16.88 -11.81 -18.54
N THR A 238 -16.79 -13.08 -18.12
CA THR A 238 -16.02 -13.51 -16.96
C THR A 238 -14.55 -13.10 -17.11
N PRO A 239 -13.86 -12.57 -16.08
CA PRO A 239 -12.41 -12.39 -16.17
C PRO A 239 -11.75 -13.75 -16.37
N HIS A 240 -11.00 -13.89 -17.46
CA HIS A 240 -10.15 -15.05 -17.66
C HIS A 240 -8.87 -14.85 -16.86
N MET A 241 -8.52 -15.80 -15.99
CA MET A 241 -7.26 -15.79 -15.24
C MET A 241 -6.29 -16.77 -15.88
N ALA A 242 -5.00 -16.41 -15.93
CA ALA A 242 -3.96 -17.26 -16.49
C ALA A 242 -2.71 -17.27 -15.61
N PHE A 243 -2.17 -18.46 -15.34
CA PHE A 243 -0.89 -18.59 -14.64
C PHE A 243 0.27 -18.29 -15.56
N VAL A 244 1.24 -17.55 -15.03
CA VAL A 244 2.52 -17.32 -15.71
C VAL A 244 3.42 -18.53 -15.49
N THR A 245 3.54 -19.36 -16.53
CA THR A 245 4.33 -20.61 -16.50
C THR A 245 5.62 -20.54 -17.32
N SER A 246 5.84 -19.42 -18.01
CA SER A 246 7.02 -19.14 -18.83
C SER A 246 7.26 -17.64 -18.86
N LEU A 247 8.54 -17.25 -18.85
CA LEU A 247 8.97 -15.84 -18.90
C LEU A 247 9.40 -15.40 -20.30
N ARG A 248 9.43 -16.31 -21.29
CA ARG A 248 10.01 -16.03 -22.62
C ARG A 248 8.98 -16.02 -23.74
N GLU A 249 8.04 -16.95 -23.68
CA GLU A 249 6.99 -17.15 -24.66
C GLU A 249 5.76 -17.63 -23.91
N ALA A 250 4.55 -17.41 -24.43
CA ALA A 250 3.34 -17.99 -23.88
C ALA A 250 3.54 -19.52 -23.68
N PRO A 251 3.19 -20.02 -22.50
CA PRO A 251 1.85 -20.56 -22.37
C PRO A 251 1.11 -19.84 -21.26
N PHE A 252 0.12 -19.05 -21.66
CA PHE A 252 -1.00 -18.73 -20.79
C PHE A 252 -1.92 -19.95 -20.87
N HIS A 253 -2.11 -20.66 -19.76
CA HIS A 253 -3.17 -21.66 -19.73
C HIS A 253 -4.50 -20.90 -19.75
N SER A 254 -5.16 -20.82 -20.91
CA SER A 254 -6.52 -20.31 -21.05
C SER A 254 -7.51 -21.47 -20.88
N GLY A 255 -8.53 -21.27 -20.04
CA GLY A 255 -9.62 -22.21 -19.82
C GLY A 255 -9.96 -22.46 -18.34
N LYS A 256 -11.17 -22.96 -18.08
CA LYS A 256 -11.54 -23.49 -16.76
C LYS A 256 -10.53 -24.58 -16.41
N ALA A 257 -9.87 -24.51 -15.25
CA ALA A 257 -9.10 -25.66 -14.80
C ALA A 257 -10.07 -26.82 -14.63
N GLY A 258 -9.81 -27.91 -15.33
CA GLY A 258 -10.51 -29.16 -15.05
C GLY A 258 -10.29 -29.53 -13.59
N ASN A 259 -11.30 -30.13 -12.95
CA ASN A 259 -11.33 -30.68 -11.60
C ASN A 259 -10.00 -30.61 -10.82
N PHE A 260 -9.69 -29.42 -10.32
CA PHE A 260 -8.95 -29.02 -9.12
C PHE A 260 -7.72 -29.74 -8.54
N GLN A 261 -7.29 -30.93 -8.96
CA GLN A 261 -6.27 -31.68 -8.19
C GLN A 261 -5.13 -32.33 -8.96
N GLU A 262 -5.09 -32.34 -10.30
CA GLU A 262 -4.00 -33.07 -10.98
C GLU A 262 -2.70 -32.28 -11.19
N SER A 263 -2.72 -30.94 -11.30
CA SER A 263 -1.54 -30.09 -11.08
C SER A 263 -1.87 -28.61 -11.28
N ALA A 264 -1.77 -27.79 -10.23
CA ALA A 264 -1.40 -26.40 -10.43
C ALA A 264 -0.14 -26.34 -11.32
N PRO A 265 -0.04 -25.41 -12.27
CA PRO A 265 1.15 -25.32 -13.10
C PRO A 265 2.37 -25.15 -12.20
N GLN A 266 3.46 -25.84 -12.55
CA GLN A 266 4.68 -25.73 -11.77
C GLN A 266 5.19 -24.29 -11.85
N VAL A 267 5.53 -23.75 -10.68
CA VAL A 267 6.20 -22.45 -10.60
C VAL A 267 7.48 -22.51 -11.42
N PRO A 268 7.64 -21.63 -12.41
CA PRO A 268 8.94 -21.45 -13.05
C PRO A 268 9.99 -21.19 -11.97
N PRO A 269 11.10 -21.95 -11.91
CA PRO A 269 12.08 -21.80 -10.84
C PRO A 269 12.64 -20.38 -10.68
N ALA A 270 12.63 -19.58 -11.77
CA ALA A 270 13.04 -18.17 -11.77
C ALA A 270 12.02 -17.21 -11.12
N LEU A 271 10.75 -17.61 -10.99
CA LEU A 271 9.72 -16.83 -10.30
C LEU A 271 9.69 -17.07 -8.79
N LEU A 272 10.32 -18.15 -8.31
CA LEU A 272 10.37 -18.43 -6.87
C LEU A 272 11.13 -17.34 -6.13
N GLY A 273 10.43 -16.61 -5.26
CA GLY A 273 10.96 -15.46 -4.51
C GLY A 273 10.91 -14.13 -5.26
N ALA A 274 10.37 -14.10 -6.48
CA ALA A 274 10.22 -12.86 -7.23
C ALA A 274 9.24 -11.91 -6.54
N SER A 275 9.59 -10.62 -6.51
CA SER A 275 8.77 -9.54 -6.02
C SER A 275 7.69 -9.13 -7.03
N ALA A 276 6.67 -8.41 -6.57
CA ALA A 276 5.66 -7.82 -7.45
C ALA A 276 6.28 -6.85 -8.48
N VAL A 277 7.34 -6.14 -8.10
CA VAL A 277 8.08 -5.22 -9.00
C VAL A 277 8.78 -5.99 -10.13
N GLU A 278 9.37 -7.15 -9.84
CA GLU A 278 9.98 -8.02 -10.86
C GLU A 278 8.91 -8.62 -11.79
N CYS A 279 7.74 -8.97 -11.25
CA CYS A 279 6.60 -9.45 -12.04
C CYS A 279 6.06 -8.36 -12.97
N ASP A 280 5.97 -7.12 -12.49
CA ASP A 280 5.54 -5.97 -13.29
C ASP A 280 6.47 -5.71 -14.49
N ALA A 281 7.79 -5.85 -14.33
CA ALA A 281 8.72 -5.73 -15.47
C ALA A 281 8.39 -6.73 -16.59
N ILE A 282 8.02 -7.97 -16.23
CA ILE A 282 7.60 -8.99 -17.19
C ILE A 282 6.26 -8.62 -17.83
N VAL A 283 5.30 -8.13 -17.04
CA VAL A 283 3.99 -7.69 -17.53
C VAL A 283 4.17 -6.60 -18.59
N ARG A 284 4.93 -5.54 -18.27
CA ARG A 284 5.19 -4.42 -19.17
C ARG A 284 5.93 -4.80 -20.44
N SER A 285 6.76 -5.84 -20.38
CA SER A 285 7.57 -6.28 -21.51
C SER A 285 6.80 -7.19 -22.47
N LEU A 286 5.99 -8.12 -21.95
CA LEU A 286 5.39 -9.20 -22.73
C LEU A 286 3.92 -8.95 -23.09
N PHE A 287 3.21 -8.11 -22.34
CA PHE A 287 1.80 -7.81 -22.59
C PHE A 287 1.71 -6.38 -23.14
N PRO A 288 1.07 -6.16 -24.31
CA PRO A 288 0.84 -4.80 -24.80
C PRO A 288 -0.11 -4.07 -23.84
N GLY A 289 0.18 -2.80 -23.56
CA GLY A 289 -0.71 -1.94 -22.77
C GLY A 289 -1.87 -1.51 -23.64
N GLU A 290 -3.00 -2.22 -23.56
CA GLU A 290 -4.23 -1.85 -24.29
C GLU A 290 -5.12 -0.96 -23.41
N PRO A 291 -5.73 0.10 -23.98
CA PRO A 291 -6.55 1.05 -23.21
C PRO A 291 -7.90 0.49 -22.74
N GLU A 292 -8.44 -0.51 -23.44
CA GLU A 292 -9.81 -1.03 -23.23
C GLU A 292 -9.85 -2.41 -22.57
N THR A 293 -8.70 -3.07 -22.43
CA THR A 293 -8.58 -4.40 -21.83
C THR A 293 -7.67 -4.37 -20.60
N ASN A 294 -8.08 -5.07 -19.55
CA ASN A 294 -7.52 -4.94 -18.20
C ASN A 294 -6.13 -5.62 -18.01
N CYS A 295 -5.23 -5.53 -18.99
CA CYS A 295 -3.83 -6.00 -18.92
C CYS A 295 -2.96 -5.18 -17.95
N ASN A 296 -3.56 -4.19 -17.31
CA ASN A 296 -2.91 -3.30 -16.36
C ASN A 296 -2.91 -3.84 -14.93
N LEU A 297 -3.52 -5.00 -14.71
CA LEU A 297 -3.66 -5.66 -13.42
C LEU A 297 -3.04 -7.05 -13.46
N PHE A 298 -2.35 -7.43 -12.39
CA PHE A 298 -1.91 -8.80 -12.17
C PHE A 298 -1.96 -9.16 -10.68
N ILE A 299 -1.94 -10.46 -10.40
CA ILE A 299 -1.90 -10.99 -9.03
C ILE A 299 -0.55 -11.65 -8.78
N ALA A 300 0.04 -11.42 -7.62
CA ALA A 300 1.19 -12.16 -7.13
C ALA A 300 0.83 -12.96 -5.86
N LEU A 301 1.17 -14.26 -5.89
CA LEU A 301 1.00 -15.23 -4.81
C LEU A 301 2.36 -15.45 -4.14
N ASP A 302 2.57 -14.78 -3.01
CA ASP A 302 3.82 -14.67 -2.27
C ASP A 302 3.87 -15.56 -1.02
N GLU A 303 4.92 -15.43 -0.20
CA GLU A 303 5.08 -16.24 1.02
C GLU A 303 4.00 -16.04 2.09
N PHE A 304 3.30 -14.90 2.07
CA PHE A 304 2.27 -14.56 3.05
C PHE A 304 0.89 -15.10 2.63
N THR A 305 0.76 -15.54 1.37
CA THR A 305 -0.53 -15.88 0.78
C THR A 305 -1.30 -16.96 1.53
N GLU A 306 -0.62 -18.03 1.95
CA GLU A 306 -1.27 -19.10 2.73
C GLU A 306 -1.52 -18.72 4.18
N THR A 307 -0.57 -18.05 4.84
CA THR A 307 -0.67 -17.75 6.27
C THR A 307 -1.69 -16.67 6.56
N GLU A 308 -1.81 -15.67 5.69
CA GLU A 308 -2.69 -14.51 5.87
C GLU A 308 -3.99 -14.63 5.07
N LYS A 309 -4.09 -15.60 4.15
CA LYS A 309 -5.20 -15.75 3.20
C LYS A 309 -5.43 -14.50 2.35
N THR A 310 -4.34 -13.91 1.88
CA THR A 310 -4.35 -12.69 1.07
C THR A 310 -3.48 -12.84 -0.16
N VAL A 311 -3.68 -12.03 -1.18
CA VAL A 311 -2.82 -11.95 -2.36
C VAL A 311 -2.41 -10.51 -2.63
N ILE A 312 -1.33 -10.30 -3.38
CA ILE A 312 -0.99 -8.96 -3.87
C ILE A 312 -1.75 -8.73 -5.18
N VAL A 313 -2.55 -7.67 -5.22
CA VAL A 313 -3.12 -7.11 -6.45
C VAL A 313 -2.27 -5.92 -6.86
N ALA A 314 -1.76 -5.96 -8.08
CA ALA A 314 -0.87 -4.94 -8.61
C ALA A 314 -1.52 -4.25 -9.82
N SER A 315 -1.43 -2.92 -9.84
CA SER A 315 -1.90 -2.06 -10.93
C SER A 315 -0.78 -1.18 -11.44
N ASN A 316 -0.49 -1.25 -12.73
CA ASN A 316 0.56 -0.44 -13.36
C ASN A 316 0.08 0.96 -13.80
N ARG A 317 -1.12 1.38 -13.37
CA ARG A 317 -1.73 2.69 -13.65
C ARG A 317 -1.36 3.78 -12.65
N GLU A 318 -0.40 3.56 -11.75
CA GLU A 318 0.00 4.64 -10.83
C GLU A 318 0.68 5.78 -11.60
N LEU A 319 0.39 7.01 -11.18
CA LEU A 319 1.00 8.22 -11.71
C LEU A 319 2.54 8.12 -11.66
N ASP A 320 3.21 8.74 -12.64
CA ASP A 320 4.68 8.78 -12.75
C ASP A 320 5.38 7.43 -12.97
N GLY A 321 4.65 6.42 -13.47
CA GLY A 321 5.21 5.10 -13.78
C GLY A 321 5.54 4.26 -12.55
N GLN A 322 4.93 4.59 -11.41
CA GLN A 322 5.00 3.78 -10.20
C GLN A 322 4.01 2.60 -10.31
N LEU A 323 4.28 1.55 -9.53
CA LEU A 323 3.42 0.37 -9.48
C LEU A 323 2.54 0.47 -8.25
N LEU A 324 1.23 0.53 -8.43
CA LEU A 324 0.31 0.53 -7.31
C LEU A 324 0.13 -0.89 -6.78
N LEU A 325 0.48 -1.13 -5.51
CA LEU A 325 0.33 -2.43 -4.87
C LEU A 325 -0.68 -2.38 -3.72
N GLY A 326 -1.65 -3.29 -3.75
CA GLY A 326 -2.56 -3.56 -2.63
C GLY A 326 -2.52 -5.02 -2.22
N ARG A 327 -2.78 -5.29 -0.94
CA ARG A 327 -3.02 -6.65 -0.45
C ARG A 327 -4.52 -6.84 -0.31
N ALA A 328 -5.05 -7.95 -0.79
CA ALA A 328 -6.48 -8.23 -0.76
C ALA A 328 -6.73 -9.63 -0.19
N ASP A 329 -7.81 -9.82 0.56
CA ASP A 329 -8.27 -11.18 0.83
C ASP A 329 -8.70 -11.88 -0.47
N PHE A 330 -8.83 -13.20 -0.41
CA PHE A 330 -9.11 -14.01 -1.60
C PHE A 330 -10.40 -13.60 -2.32
N ARG A 331 -11.45 -13.21 -1.58
CA ARG A 331 -12.74 -12.83 -2.17
C ARG A 331 -12.68 -11.43 -2.77
N SER A 332 -12.04 -10.49 -2.08
CA SER A 332 -11.89 -9.11 -2.52
C SER A 332 -10.95 -8.97 -3.70
N ALA A 333 -9.87 -9.76 -3.73
CA ALA A 333 -8.95 -9.76 -4.86
C ALA A 333 -9.73 -9.95 -6.16
N LEU A 334 -10.72 -10.83 -6.15
CA LEU A 334 -11.56 -11.16 -7.29
C LEU A 334 -12.59 -10.07 -7.60
N ALA A 335 -13.18 -9.44 -6.58
CA ALA A 335 -14.06 -8.29 -6.76
C ALA A 335 -13.32 -7.08 -7.38
N VAL A 336 -12.06 -6.86 -6.98
CA VAL A 336 -11.17 -5.82 -7.54
C VAL A 336 -10.89 -6.06 -9.03
N LEU A 337 -10.76 -7.33 -9.45
CA LEU A 337 -10.57 -7.69 -10.87
C LEU A 337 -11.81 -7.42 -11.73
N VAL A 338 -13.00 -7.51 -11.14
CA VAL A 338 -14.31 -7.45 -11.84
C VAL A 338 -14.92 -6.05 -11.80
N ALA A 339 -14.27 -5.07 -11.15
CA ALA A 339 -14.79 -3.72 -10.90
C ALA A 339 -15.61 -3.18 -12.10
N PRO A 340 -16.95 -3.18 -12.00
CA PRO A 340 -17.81 -2.77 -13.10
C PRO A 340 -17.57 -1.30 -13.41
N ALA A 341 -17.61 -0.95 -14.68
CA ALA A 341 -17.69 0.44 -15.15
C ALA A 341 -18.79 1.26 -14.42
N ASP A 342 -19.74 0.59 -13.76
CA ASP A 342 -20.86 1.16 -13.01
C ASP A 342 -20.60 1.45 -11.51
N THR A 343 -19.51 0.99 -10.88
CA THR A 343 -19.32 1.18 -9.41
C THR A 343 -18.63 2.48 -9.02
N ARG A 344 -18.02 3.22 -9.97
CA ARG A 344 -17.20 4.43 -9.73
C ARG A 344 -15.98 4.24 -8.80
N LEU A 345 -15.73 3.05 -8.27
CA LEU A 345 -14.59 2.73 -7.42
C LEU A 345 -13.46 2.18 -8.30
N THR A 346 -12.47 3.02 -8.60
CA THR A 346 -11.24 2.57 -9.28
C THR A 346 -10.43 1.64 -8.36
N VAL A 347 -9.62 0.75 -8.92
CA VAL A 347 -8.66 -0.07 -8.15
C VAL A 347 -7.80 0.82 -7.24
N ASP A 348 -7.42 1.99 -7.73
CA ASP A 348 -6.71 3.02 -6.98
C ASP A 348 -7.47 3.46 -5.72
N SER A 349 -8.77 3.75 -5.86
CA SER A 349 -9.60 4.12 -4.72
C SER A 349 -9.73 3.00 -3.70
N GLN A 350 -9.82 1.73 -4.14
CA GLN A 350 -9.96 0.58 -3.24
C GLN A 350 -8.65 0.27 -2.50
N ILE A 351 -7.51 0.34 -3.19
CA ILE A 351 -6.18 0.16 -2.59
C ILE A 351 -5.90 1.28 -1.60
N ASN A 352 -6.11 2.54 -2.01
CA ASN A 352 -5.90 3.68 -1.11
C ASN A 352 -6.81 3.59 0.12
N ARG A 353 -8.06 3.15 -0.05
CA ARG A 353 -9.02 2.99 1.06
C ARG A 353 -8.64 1.86 2.01
N ALA A 354 -8.28 0.68 1.51
CA ALA A 354 -7.90 -0.46 2.36
C ALA A 354 -6.61 -0.19 3.16
N VAL A 355 -5.71 0.60 2.59
CA VAL A 355 -4.49 1.02 3.25
C VAL A 355 -4.74 2.18 4.22
N ALA A 356 -5.75 3.01 3.98
CA ALA A 356 -6.10 4.14 4.83
C ALA A 356 -7.09 3.84 5.97
N GLU A 357 -7.99 2.87 5.80
CA GLU A 357 -9.13 2.65 6.71
C GLU A 357 -9.06 1.30 7.46
N GLY A 358 -8.02 0.50 7.25
CA GLY A 358 -7.93 -0.84 7.83
C GLY A 358 -6.51 -1.41 7.94
N PRO A 359 -6.37 -2.75 8.05
CA PRO A 359 -5.07 -3.41 8.26
C PRO A 359 -4.17 -3.45 7.01
N GLY A 360 -4.44 -2.60 6.01
CA GLY A 360 -3.76 -2.66 4.71
C GLY A 360 -4.22 -3.83 3.83
N VAL A 361 -5.35 -4.46 4.17
CA VAL A 361 -5.95 -5.57 3.41
C VAL A 361 -7.33 -5.16 2.91
N ILE A 362 -7.53 -5.25 1.59
CA ILE A 362 -8.84 -5.05 0.95
C ILE A 362 -9.74 -6.22 1.34
N ARG A 363 -10.89 -5.91 1.94
CA ARG A 363 -11.94 -6.86 2.35
C ARG A 363 -13.28 -6.48 1.72
N ASP A 364 -14.10 -7.48 1.41
CA ASP A 364 -15.47 -7.35 0.88
C ASP A 364 -16.41 -7.42 2.08
N ASP A 365 -17.18 -6.35 2.32
CA ASP A 365 -18.08 -6.23 3.47
C ASP A 365 -19.25 -7.24 3.44
#